data_AF-A0A956TYM0-F1
#
_entry.id   AF-A0A956TYM0-F1
#
_cell.length_a   1.000
_cell.length_b   1.000
_cell.length_c   1.000
_cell.angle_alpha   90.00
_cell.angle_beta   90.00
_cell.angle_gamma   90.00
#
_symmetry.space_group_name_H-M   'P 1'
#
loop_
_entity.id
_entity.type
_entity.pdbx_description
1 polymer ?
#
loop_
_entity_poly.entity_id
_entity_poly.type
_entity_poly.pdbx_seq_one_letter_code
_entity_poly.pdbx_strand_id
1 'polypeptide(L)'
;KLPRKRVAVIAEFSAEEKTDLMKAHGADEAFPFSTRAGFGDLVRLVELVRPEKVYLAYGHALEFAQALRKKGFDAEALHKPAQLKLL
;
A
#
# COMPACT_ATOMS: atom_id res chain seq x y z
N LYS A 1 38.08 21.79 9.25
CA LYS A 1 37.25 20.56 9.34
C LYS A 1 35.92 20.85 8.66
N LEU A 2 35.47 20.04 7.70
CA LEU A 2 34.11 20.19 7.17
C LEU A 2 33.09 19.84 8.26
N PRO A 3 31.99 20.60 8.39
CA PRO A 3 30.90 20.24 9.30
C PRO A 3 30.28 18.90 8.87
N ARG A 4 29.84 18.10 9.85
CA ARG A 4 29.16 16.82 9.58
C ARG A 4 27.91 17.09 8.73
N LYS A 5 27.83 16.43 7.58
CA LYS A 5 26.63 16.46 6.74
C LYS A 5 25.55 15.59 7.37
N ARG A 6 24.31 16.09 7.40
CA ARG A 6 23.15 15.28 7.75
C ARG A 6 22.74 14.45 6.54
N VAL A 7 22.49 13.16 6.73
CA VAL A 7 22.12 12.19 5.69
C VAL A 7 20.73 11.64 6.00
N ALA A 8 19.88 11.54 4.98
CA ALA A 8 18.59 10.87 5.09
C ALA A 8 18.44 9.82 3.98
N VAL A 9 17.70 8.75 4.27
CA VAL A 9 17.34 7.70 3.31
C VAL A 9 15.83 7.68 3.08
N ILE A 10 15.42 7.48 1.82
CA ILE A 10 14.02 7.30 1.42
C ILE A 10 13.93 5.91 0.80
N ALA A 11 13.10 5.04 1.37
CA ALA A 11 12.95 3.66 0.90
C ALA A 11 11.58 3.10 1.30
N GLU A 12 11.24 1.93 0.75
CA GLU A 12 10.08 1.15 1.21
C GLU A 12 10.49 0.30 2.42
N PHE A 13 9.87 0.57 3.57
CA PHE A 13 10.12 -0.13 4.84
C PHE A 13 8.92 0.05 5.80
N SER A 14 8.78 -0.85 6.78
CA SER A 14 7.81 -0.73 7.87
C SER A 14 8.32 0.16 9.00
N ALA A 15 7.45 0.68 9.87
CA ALA A 15 7.90 1.57 10.94
C ALA A 15 8.95 0.93 11.88
N GLU A 16 8.86 -0.39 12.06
CA GLU A 16 9.76 -1.21 12.87
C GLU A 16 11.17 -1.30 12.28
N GLU A 17 11.28 -1.28 10.95
CA GLU A 17 12.56 -1.40 10.21
C GLU A 17 13.37 -0.10 10.17
N LYS A 18 12.77 1.03 10.60
CA LYS A 18 13.36 2.37 10.50
C LYS A 18 14.79 2.44 11.06
N THR A 19 14.98 1.93 12.28
CA THR A 19 16.26 2.01 12.98
C THR A 19 17.35 1.21 12.28
N ASP A 20 17.00 0.04 11.76
CA ASP A 20 17.95 -0.84 11.08
C ASP A 20 18.33 -0.28 9.71
N LEU A 21 17.38 0.32 9.00
CA LEU A 21 17.65 1.04 7.76
C LEU A 21 18.59 2.24 7.98
N MET A 22 18.34 3.04 9.03
CA MET A 22 19.22 4.15 9.40
C MET A 22 20.65 3.67 9.68
N LYS A 23 20.81 2.58 10.42
CA LYS A 23 22.12 1.97 10.71
C LYS A 23 22.80 1.47 9.44
N ALA A 24 22.09 0.73 8.59
CA ALA A 24 22.63 0.15 7.36
C ALA A 24 23.16 1.21 6.38
N HIS A 25 22.55 2.40 6.36
CA HIS A 25 22.91 3.50 5.47
C HIS A 25 23.72 4.63 6.13
N GLY A 26 24.03 4.52 7.43
CA GLY A 26 24.67 5.59 8.18
C GLY A 26 23.88 6.91 8.16
N ALA A 27 22.54 6.80 8.08
CA ALA A 27 21.64 7.94 7.95
C ALA A 27 21.22 8.48 9.32
N ASP A 28 21.02 9.79 9.40
CA ASP A 28 20.47 10.48 10.57
C ASP A 28 18.93 10.38 10.61
N GLU A 29 18.29 10.07 9.47
CA GLU A 29 16.84 9.93 9.35
C GLU A 29 16.45 8.98 8.21
N ALA A 30 15.29 8.33 8.34
CA ALA A 30 14.70 7.46 7.31
C ALA A 30 13.22 7.80 7.10
N PHE A 31 12.83 8.02 5.85
CA PHE A 31 11.46 8.37 5.45
C PHE A 31 10.82 7.22 4.66
N PRO A 32 9.68 6.67 5.12
CA PRO A 32 9.02 5.60 4.39
C PRO A 32 8.43 6.11 3.09
N PHE A 33 8.59 5.34 2.03
CA PHE A 33 8.02 5.59 0.72
C PHE A 33 7.37 4.32 0.19
N SER A 34 6.12 4.41 -0.26
CA SER A 34 5.39 3.28 -0.83
C SER A 34 5.22 3.51 -2.32
N THR A 35 5.52 2.47 -3.11
CA THR A 35 5.17 2.41 -4.53
C THR A 35 3.73 1.97 -4.77
N ARG A 36 3.03 1.54 -3.73
CA ARG A 36 1.65 1.06 -3.76
C ARG A 36 0.67 2.18 -3.45
N ALA A 37 -0.45 2.19 -4.18
CA ALA A 37 -1.54 3.14 -4.01
C ALA A 37 -2.13 3.05 -2.58
N GLY A 38 -2.42 4.22 -2.00
CA GLY A 38 -3.13 4.30 -0.72
C GLY A 38 -4.63 4.03 -0.88
N PHE A 39 -5.33 3.92 0.25
CA PHE A 39 -6.78 3.71 0.27
C PHE A 39 -7.54 4.77 -0.56
N GLY A 40 -7.22 6.05 -0.37
CA GLY A 40 -7.89 7.15 -1.09
C GLY A 40 -7.68 7.07 -2.61
N ASP A 41 -6.47 6.72 -3.05
CA ASP A 41 -6.14 6.55 -4.46
C ASP A 41 -6.92 5.39 -5.08
N LEU A 42 -7.04 4.27 -4.36
CA LEU A 42 -7.81 3.11 -4.80
C LEU A 42 -9.31 3.42 -4.87
N VAL A 43 -9.88 4.13 -3.89
CA VAL A 43 -11.28 4.58 -3.94
C VAL A 43 -11.51 5.46 -5.16
N ARG A 44 -10.63 6.46 -5.37
CA ARG A 44 -10.71 7.38 -6.52
C ARG A 44 -10.63 6.62 -7.84
N LEU A 45 -9.77 5.62 -7.93
CA LEU A 45 -9.64 4.78 -9.13
C LEU A 45 -10.95 4.05 -9.45
N VAL A 46 -11.57 3.41 -8.46
CA VAL A 46 -12.85 2.69 -8.64
C VAL A 46 -13.97 3.66 -9.02
N GLU A 47 -14.03 4.82 -8.38
CA GLU A 47 -15.02 5.87 -8.69
C GLU A 47 -14.83 6.44 -10.11
N LEU A 48 -13.59 6.55 -10.58
CA LEU A 48 -13.28 7.03 -11.93
C LEU A 48 -13.62 6.01 -13.01
N VAL A 49 -13.23 4.74 -12.81
CA VAL A 49 -13.40 3.67 -13.81
C VAL A 49 -14.82 3.14 -13.83
N ARG A 50 -15.52 3.16 -12.69
CA ARG A 50 -16.88 2.61 -12.51
C ARG A 50 -17.04 1.19 -13.08
N PRO A 51 -16.22 0.23 -12.63
CA PRO A 51 -16.32 -1.15 -13.10
C PRO A 51 -17.65 -1.79 -12.69
N GLU A 52 -18.10 -2.78 -13.44
CA GLU A 52 -19.28 -3.59 -13.09
C GLU A 52 -19.03 -4.38 -11.79
N LYS A 53 -17.83 -4.93 -11.63
CA LYS A 53 -17.41 -5.68 -10.44
C LYS A 53 -15.95 -5.45 -10.11
N VAL A 54 -15.63 -5.38 -8.81
CA VAL A 54 -14.27 -5.17 -8.28
C VAL A 54 -13.80 -6.43 -7.57
N TYR A 55 -12.74 -7.06 -8.07
CA TYR A 55 -12.09 -8.17 -7.38
C TYR A 55 -10.83 -7.69 -6.67
N LEU A 56 -10.72 -8.01 -5.38
CA LEU A 56 -9.63 -7.56 -4.53
C LEU A 56 -8.78 -8.74 -4.10
N ALA A 57 -7.46 -8.64 -4.31
CA ALA A 57 -6.48 -9.63 -3.93
C ALA A 57 -5.41 -8.99 -3.04
N TYR A 58 -4.90 -9.78 -2.09
CA TYR A 58 -3.84 -9.41 -1.14
C TYR A 58 -4.20 -8.25 -0.19
N GLY A 59 -3.37 -8.08 0.85
CA GLY A 59 -3.55 -7.01 1.83
C GLY A 59 -4.91 -7.03 2.54
N HIS A 60 -5.48 -5.85 2.76
CA HIS A 60 -6.77 -5.63 3.43
C HIS A 60 -7.96 -5.77 2.48
N ALA A 61 -7.97 -6.85 1.68
CA ALA A 61 -8.96 -7.06 0.62
C ALA A 61 -10.40 -7.11 1.17
N LEU A 62 -10.61 -7.73 2.33
CA LEU A 62 -11.94 -7.88 2.93
C LEU A 62 -12.50 -6.53 3.39
N GLU A 63 -11.69 -5.76 4.11
CA GLU A 63 -12.05 -4.44 4.62
C GLU A 63 -12.28 -3.46 3.48
N PHE A 64 -11.44 -3.52 2.43
CA PHE A 64 -11.61 -2.67 1.28
C PHE A 64 -12.85 -3.04 0.44
N ALA A 65 -13.16 -4.34 0.29
CA ALA A 65 -14.41 -4.79 -0.35
C ALA A 65 -15.62 -4.26 0.41
N GLN A 66 -15.62 -4.33 1.74
CA GLN A 66 -16.69 -3.79 2.58
C GLN A 66 -16.84 -2.27 2.41
N ALA A 67 -15.74 -1.53 2.33
CA ALA A 67 -15.75 -0.09 2.11
C ALA A 67 -16.36 0.28 0.74
N LEU A 68 -16.01 -0.45 -0.31
CA LEU A 68 -16.55 -0.23 -1.66
C LEU A 68 -18.04 -0.60 -1.75
N ARG A 69 -18.48 -1.68 -1.09
CA ARG A 69 -19.91 -2.05 -1.00
C ARG A 69 -20.74 -0.97 -0.32
N LYS A 70 -20.23 -0.36 0.76
CA LYS A 70 -20.89 0.79 1.40
C LYS A 70 -21.03 2.01 0.48
N LYS A 71 -20.21 2.09 -0.57
CA LYS A 71 -20.27 3.12 -1.63
C LYS A 71 -21.12 2.69 -2.84
N GLY A 72 -21.72 1.50 -2.82
CA GLY A 72 -22.59 1.00 -3.88
C GLY A 72 -21.90 0.24 -5.00
N PHE A 73 -20.62 -0.12 -4.86
CA PHE A 73 -19.91 -0.95 -5.82
C PHE A 73 -20.08 -2.44 -5.48
N ASP A 74 -20.26 -3.28 -6.50
CA ASP A 74 -20.09 -4.73 -6.34
C ASP A 74 -18.60 -5.03 -6.22
N ALA A 75 -18.17 -5.41 -5.02
CA ALA A 75 -16.78 -5.73 -4.72
C ALA A 75 -16.69 -7.08 -4.04
N GLU A 76 -15.63 -7.85 -4.29
CA GLU A 76 -15.40 -9.17 -3.73
C GLU A 76 -13.92 -9.37 -3.38
N ALA A 77 -13.65 -9.78 -2.14
CA ALA A 77 -12.32 -10.18 -1.71
C ALA A 77 -12.06 -11.64 -2.11
N LEU A 78 -11.03 -11.87 -2.92
CA LEU A 78 -10.63 -13.20 -3.35
C LEU A 78 -9.83 -13.90 -2.25
N HIS A 79 -10.31 -15.08 -1.85
CA HIS A 79 -9.50 -16.06 -1.11
C HIS A 79 -8.75 -16.96 -2.10
N LYS A 80 -7.58 -17.51 -1.72
CA LYS A 80 -6.69 -18.28 -2.62
C LYS A 80 -7.40 -19.30 -3.55
N PRO A 81 -8.41 -20.08 -3.10
CA PRO A 81 -9.19 -20.97 -3.97
C PRO A 81 -10.05 -20.28 -5.04
N ALA A 82 -10.55 -19.08 -4.77
CA ALA A 82 -11.41 -18.33 -5.69
C ALA A 82 -10.62 -17.62 -6.79
N GLN A 83 -9.40 -17.16 -6.49
CA GLN A 83 -8.52 -16.52 -7.48
C GLN A 83 -8.20 -17.45 -8.67
N LEU A 84 -7.98 -18.74 -8.41
CA LEU A 84 -7.67 -19.73 -9.44
C LEU A 84 -8.83 -19.98 -10.42
N LYS A 85 -10.06 -19.63 -10.04
CA LYS A 85 -11.26 -19.81 -10.89
C LYS A 85 -11.48 -18.65 -11.88
N LEU A 86 -10.61 -17.63 -11.85
CA LEU A 86 -10.66 -16.47 -12.76
C LEU A 86 -9.68 -16.57 -13.93
N LEU A 87 -8.84 -17.62 -13.97
CA LEU A 87 -7.93 -17.96 -15.08
C LEU A 87 -8.58 -19.00 -15.99
#